data_AF-A0A8C7TPT8-F1
#
_entry.id   AF-A0A8C7TPT8-F1
#
_cell.length_a   1.000
_cell.length_b   1.000
_cell.length_c   1.000
_cell.angle_alpha   90.00
_cell.angle_beta   90.00
_cell.angle_gamma   90.00
#
_symmetry.space_group_name_H-M   'P 1'
#
loop_
_entity.id
_entity.type
_entity.pdbx_description
1 polymer ?
#
loop_
_entity_poly.entity_id
_entity_poly.type
_entity_poly.pdbx_seq_one_letter_code
_entity_poly.pdbx_strand_id
1 'polypeptide(L)'
;MINDFYKHMSPREEEERMRMEVVDRIERVIKDLWPTADVQVFGSFSTGLYLPTSDIDLVVFGNWENLPLWTLEEALRKKNVTDENSIKVLDKATVPIIKLTDFRTEVKVDISFNVKNGVKAALLIKDYKKKYPVLPKLVLVLKQFLLQRDLNEVFTGGIGSYSLFLMAVSFLQLHYREDACSPNANVGVLLIEFFELYGRHFNYLKTGIRIKDGGSYVAKDEVQKSTDLYRPSMLFIEDPLAPDNDVGRSSYGVLQVKQAFDYAYIVLNHAVSPIAKYYPNNESESILGRIIRVTQEVAEYRDWITKLWGPQSQNEPALNGNDVTLLVKPQQLDECNNNLTEEVTASHSKTSSNSSLVSSSSSTVSSSSDVVSFVTLK
;
A
#
# COMPACT_ATOMS: atom_id res chain seq x y z
N MET A 1 -17.99 -12.55 3.56
CA MET A 1 -16.70 -13.09 4.03
C MET A 1 -15.51 -12.17 3.75
N ILE A 2 -15.06 -11.98 2.48
CA ILE A 2 -13.94 -11.06 2.20
C ILE A 2 -14.27 -9.62 2.61
N ASN A 3 -15.49 -9.14 2.37
CA ASN A 3 -15.92 -7.82 2.83
C ASN A 3 -15.91 -7.71 4.37
N ASP A 4 -16.28 -8.78 5.08
CA ASP A 4 -16.30 -8.79 6.56
C ASP A 4 -14.88 -8.79 7.11
N PHE A 5 -13.99 -9.59 6.51
CA PHE A 5 -12.56 -9.57 6.81
C PHE A 5 -11.95 -8.19 6.54
N TYR A 6 -12.24 -7.61 5.38
CA TYR A 6 -11.77 -6.26 5.03
C TYR A 6 -12.25 -5.24 6.05
N LYS A 7 -13.53 -5.25 6.43
CA LYS A 7 -14.08 -4.35 7.45
C LYS A 7 -13.41 -4.58 8.81
N HIS A 8 -13.17 -5.83 9.19
CA HIS A 8 -12.56 -6.17 10.47
C HIS A 8 -11.09 -5.77 10.55
N MET A 9 -10.32 -5.95 9.48
CA MET A 9 -8.87 -5.72 9.43
C MET A 9 -8.49 -4.33 8.94
N SER A 10 -9.44 -3.55 8.40
CA SER A 10 -9.17 -2.18 7.99
C SER A 10 -8.81 -1.31 9.21
N PRO A 11 -7.97 -0.29 8.99
CA PRO A 11 -7.72 0.78 9.96
C PRO A 11 -8.99 1.35 10.58
N ARG A 12 -8.98 1.56 11.90
CA ARG A 12 -9.99 2.33 12.62
C ARG A 12 -9.45 3.70 13.04
N GLU A 13 -10.35 4.65 13.29
CA GLU A 13 -9.99 6.02 13.67
C GLU A 13 -9.18 6.07 14.98
N GLU A 14 -9.54 5.25 15.97
CA GLU A 14 -8.83 5.14 17.24
C GLU A 14 -7.39 4.59 17.07
N GLU A 15 -7.18 3.69 16.11
CA GLU A 15 -5.85 3.15 15.81
C GLU A 15 -5.01 4.16 15.05
N GLU A 16 -5.61 4.91 14.13
CA GLU A 16 -4.94 6.00 13.42
C GLU A 16 -4.50 7.07 14.42
N ARG A 17 -5.36 7.46 15.37
CA ARG A 17 -5.03 8.40 16.43
C ARG A 17 -3.86 7.92 17.29
N MET A 18 -3.93 6.67 17.78
CA MET A 18 -2.85 6.07 18.57
C MET A 18 -1.53 6.06 17.79
N ARG A 19 -1.55 5.69 16.51
CA ARG A 19 -0.37 5.68 15.64
C ARG A 19 0.19 7.08 15.42
N MET A 20 -0.67 8.09 15.24
CA MET A 20 -0.22 9.48 15.14
C MET A 20 0.45 9.96 16.44
N GLU A 21 -0.04 9.55 17.61
CA GLU A 21 0.65 9.88 18.87
C GLU A 21 2.06 9.24 18.97
N VAL A 22 2.27 8.07 18.37
CA VAL A 22 3.60 7.45 18.23
C VAL A 22 4.49 8.30 17.33
N VAL A 23 3.97 8.73 16.18
CA VAL A 23 4.67 9.62 15.25
C VAL A 23 5.07 10.92 15.95
N ASP A 24 4.15 11.57 16.67
CA ASP A 24 4.41 12.83 17.38
C ASP A 24 5.47 12.69 18.49
N ARG A 25 5.55 11.53 19.15
CA ARG A 25 6.61 11.25 20.14
C ARG A 25 7.98 11.17 19.47
N ILE A 26 8.07 10.43 18.38
CA ILE A 26 9.33 10.22 17.65
C ILE A 26 9.75 11.53 16.97
N GLU A 27 8.83 12.25 16.34
CA GLU A 27 9.10 13.53 15.71
C GLU A 27 9.66 14.54 16.71
N ARG A 28 9.11 14.63 17.93
CA ARG A 28 9.66 15.51 18.97
C ARG A 28 11.13 15.20 19.29
N VAL A 29 11.51 13.92 19.40
CA VAL A 29 12.91 13.54 19.62
C VAL A 29 13.79 13.95 18.43
N ILE A 30 13.29 13.76 17.20
CA ILE A 30 14.01 14.16 15.98
C ILE A 30 14.19 15.69 15.94
N LYS A 31 13.15 16.46 16.25
CA LYS A 31 13.18 17.93 16.24
C LYS A 31 14.04 18.51 17.36
N ASP A 32 14.13 17.83 18.51
CA ASP A 32 15.07 18.19 19.59
C ASP A 32 16.53 18.08 19.12
N LEU A 33 16.87 17.08 18.28
CA LEU A 33 18.21 16.88 17.71
C LEU A 33 18.45 17.79 16.50
N TRP A 34 17.47 17.87 15.61
CA TRP A 34 17.55 18.54 14.31
C TRP A 34 16.27 19.35 14.06
N PRO A 35 16.20 20.60 14.53
CA PRO A 35 14.98 21.42 14.43
C PRO A 35 14.49 21.65 12.99
N THR A 36 15.40 21.62 12.01
CA THR A 36 15.11 21.82 10.59
C THR A 36 14.80 20.53 9.83
N ALA A 37 14.93 19.36 10.47
CA ALA A 37 14.59 18.09 9.85
C ALA A 37 13.08 18.01 9.57
N ASP A 38 12.69 17.37 8.47
CA ASP A 38 11.30 17.15 8.11
C ASP A 38 10.95 15.66 8.25
N VAL A 39 9.91 15.35 9.02
CA VAL A 39 9.52 13.97 9.35
C VAL A 39 8.22 13.67 8.62
N GLN A 40 8.22 12.62 7.80
CA GLN A 40 7.04 12.23 7.05
C GLN A 40 6.72 10.75 7.24
N VAL A 41 5.43 10.46 7.39
CA VAL A 41 4.91 9.10 7.31
C VAL A 41 4.84 8.67 5.85
N PHE A 42 5.28 7.44 5.56
CA PHE A 42 5.10 6.83 4.25
C PHE A 42 4.52 5.41 4.36
N GLY A 43 4.59 4.66 3.26
CA GLY A 43 4.27 3.23 3.26
C GLY A 43 2.79 2.93 3.52
N SER A 44 2.55 1.82 4.23
CA SER A 44 1.20 1.28 4.40
C SER A 44 0.29 2.17 5.25
N PHE A 45 0.87 2.91 6.20
CA PHE A 45 0.14 3.85 7.07
C PHE A 45 -0.42 5.02 6.24
N SER A 46 0.42 5.67 5.44
CA SER A 46 0.00 6.80 4.56
C SER A 46 -1.05 6.46 3.50
N THR A 47 -1.19 5.17 3.16
CA THR A 47 -2.10 4.69 2.11
C THR A 47 -3.38 4.07 2.67
N GLY A 48 -3.48 3.89 3.98
CA GLY A 48 -4.58 3.19 4.64
C GLY A 48 -4.69 1.71 4.23
N LEU A 49 -3.57 1.09 3.85
CA LEU A 49 -3.50 -0.33 3.47
C LEU A 49 -2.63 -1.11 4.47
N TYR A 50 -2.71 -0.76 5.75
CA TYR A 50 -1.99 -1.43 6.84
C TYR A 50 -2.88 -2.42 7.57
N LEU A 51 -2.29 -3.50 8.07
CA LEU A 51 -2.94 -4.43 8.99
C LEU A 51 -2.81 -3.90 10.42
N PRO A 52 -3.62 -4.36 11.39
CA PRO A 52 -3.58 -3.87 12.76
C PRO A 52 -2.18 -3.95 13.39
N THR A 53 -1.41 -4.97 13.01
CA THR A 53 -0.04 -5.26 13.46
C THR A 53 1.06 -4.70 12.57
N SER A 54 0.72 -3.97 11.50
CA SER A 54 1.72 -3.40 10.58
C SER A 54 2.53 -2.28 11.23
N ASP A 55 3.78 -2.18 10.81
CA ASP A 55 4.74 -1.17 11.25
C ASP A 55 4.35 0.23 10.74
N ILE A 56 4.85 1.27 11.40
CA ILE A 56 4.83 2.66 10.89
C ILE A 56 6.15 2.91 10.16
N ASP A 57 6.07 3.32 8.90
CA ASP A 57 7.23 3.72 8.12
C ASP A 57 7.42 5.25 8.20
N LEU A 58 8.56 5.70 8.74
CA LEU A 58 8.94 7.11 8.84
C LEU A 58 10.17 7.43 8.00
N VAL A 59 10.12 8.54 7.26
CA VAL A 59 11.27 9.10 6.57
C VAL A 59 11.62 10.45 7.17
N VAL A 60 12.90 10.62 7.45
CA VAL A 60 13.46 11.87 7.97
C VAL A 60 14.30 12.53 6.88
N PHE A 61 13.91 13.73 6.49
CA PHE A 61 14.65 14.57 5.56
C PHE A 61 15.48 15.60 6.30
N GLY A 62 16.71 15.78 5.83
CA GLY A 62 17.62 16.76 6.40
C GLY A 62 18.97 16.72 5.70
N ASN A 63 19.81 17.67 6.07
CA ASN A 63 21.11 17.85 5.47
C ASN A 63 22.20 17.27 6.38
N TRP A 64 22.65 16.05 6.05
CA TRP A 64 23.75 15.38 6.75
C TRP A 64 24.76 14.86 5.75
N GLU A 65 26.05 15.03 6.06
CA GLU A 65 27.14 14.42 5.27
C GLU A 65 27.13 12.89 5.40
N ASN A 66 26.85 12.38 6.60
CA ASN A 66 26.68 10.98 6.92
C ASN A 66 25.34 10.75 7.62
N LEU A 67 24.68 9.63 7.34
CA LEU A 67 23.36 9.34 7.94
C LEU A 67 23.48 9.18 9.46
N PRO A 68 22.73 9.96 10.26
CA PRO A 68 22.91 10.01 11.72
C PRO A 68 22.13 8.90 12.45
N LEU A 69 22.23 7.66 11.97
CA LEU A 69 21.46 6.51 12.46
C LEU A 69 21.66 6.27 13.96
N TRP A 70 22.93 6.17 14.37
CA TRP A 70 23.31 5.91 15.76
C TRP A 70 22.98 7.08 16.70
N THR A 71 23.11 8.32 16.22
CA THR A 71 22.72 9.51 16.99
C THR A 71 21.22 9.52 17.29
N LEU A 72 20.38 9.15 16.31
CA LEU A 72 18.94 9.04 16.55
C LEU A 72 18.62 7.87 17.48
N GLU A 73 19.28 6.72 17.32
CA GLU A 73 19.11 5.56 18.21
C GLU A 73 19.37 5.93 19.69
N GLU A 74 20.51 6.57 19.98
CA GLU A 74 20.86 7.00 21.34
C GLU A 74 19.85 7.99 21.92
N ALA A 75 19.38 8.94 21.12
CA ALA A 75 18.38 9.91 21.56
C ALA A 75 17.02 9.27 21.86
N LEU A 76 16.58 8.33 21.03
CA LEU A 76 15.34 7.58 21.24
C LEU A 76 15.40 6.72 22.52
N ARG A 77 16.55 6.08 22.79
CA ARG A 77 16.79 5.36 24.06
C ARG A 77 16.74 6.33 25.24
N LYS A 78 17.48 7.44 25.18
CA LYS A 78 17.56 8.41 26.29
C LYS A 78 16.21 9.03 26.67
N LYS A 79 15.29 9.14 25.71
CA LYS A 79 13.95 9.71 25.91
C LYS A 79 12.89 8.65 26.26
N ASN A 80 13.27 7.38 26.43
CA ASN A 80 12.38 6.25 26.76
C ASN A 80 11.15 6.16 25.82
N VAL A 81 11.35 6.39 24.51
CA VAL A 81 10.29 6.25 23.50
C VAL A 81 10.15 4.78 23.07
N THR A 82 11.27 4.06 23.06
CA THR A 82 11.37 2.67 22.60
C THR A 82 11.49 1.70 23.77
N ASP A 83 11.01 0.48 23.60
CA ASP A 83 11.45 -0.64 24.45
C ASP A 83 12.96 -0.86 24.25
N GLU A 84 13.74 -0.94 25.34
CA GLU A 84 15.21 -0.89 25.33
C GLU A 84 15.83 -1.98 24.45
N ASN A 85 15.19 -3.16 24.41
CA ASN A 85 15.66 -4.33 23.65
C ASN A 85 15.15 -4.38 22.20
N SER A 86 14.24 -3.47 21.82
CA SER A 86 13.58 -3.50 20.51
C SER A 86 14.30 -2.68 19.44
N ILE A 87 15.04 -1.63 19.84
CA ILE A 87 15.68 -0.72 18.88
C ILE A 87 16.95 -1.32 18.27
N LYS A 88 17.03 -1.32 16.93
CA LYS A 88 18.14 -1.88 16.14
C LYS A 88 18.42 -1.03 14.92
N VAL A 89 19.70 -0.71 14.70
CA VAL A 89 20.18 -0.09 13.47
C VAL A 89 20.56 -1.18 12.46
N LEU A 90 19.98 -1.11 11.26
CA LEU A 90 20.29 -1.97 10.12
C LEU A 90 20.97 -1.14 9.04
N ASP A 91 22.29 -0.96 9.17
CA ASP A 91 23.10 -0.07 8.35
C ASP A 91 23.68 -0.71 7.07
N LYS A 92 23.71 -2.04 6.99
CA LYS A 92 24.28 -2.80 5.85
C LYS A 92 23.32 -2.99 4.68
N ALA A 93 22.05 -2.62 4.83
CA ALA A 93 21.05 -2.75 3.77
C ALA A 93 21.22 -1.65 2.71
N THR A 94 20.67 -1.88 1.51
CA THR A 94 20.65 -0.86 0.43
C THR A 94 20.03 0.45 0.89
N VAL A 95 19.01 0.36 1.75
CA VAL A 95 18.44 1.50 2.46
C VAL A 95 18.64 1.24 3.95
N PRO A 96 19.57 1.95 4.61
CA PRO A 96 19.77 1.86 6.05
C PRO A 96 18.51 2.29 6.82
N ILE A 97 18.13 1.53 7.83
CA ILE A 97 16.94 1.79 8.64
C ILE A 97 17.19 1.58 10.13
N ILE A 98 16.44 2.30 10.97
CA ILE A 98 16.33 2.05 12.40
C ILE A 98 14.98 1.38 12.63
N LYS A 99 14.98 0.17 13.18
CA LYS A 99 13.76 -0.52 13.62
C LYS A 99 13.60 -0.35 15.12
N LEU A 100 12.40 -0.07 15.60
CA LEU A 100 12.09 -0.02 17.03
C LEU A 100 10.65 -0.44 17.32
N THR A 101 10.33 -0.65 18.59
CA THR A 101 8.95 -0.82 19.08
C THR A 101 8.66 0.27 20.11
N ASP A 102 7.59 1.04 19.89
CA ASP A 102 7.15 2.05 20.85
C ASP A 102 6.76 1.41 22.17
N PHE A 103 7.34 1.89 23.26
CA PHE A 103 7.20 1.31 24.59
C PHE A 103 5.75 1.32 25.12
N ARG A 104 4.94 2.31 24.71
CA ARG A 104 3.59 2.51 25.26
C ARG A 104 2.53 1.71 24.51
N THR A 105 2.73 1.50 23.22
CA THR A 105 1.70 1.01 22.30
C THR A 105 2.08 -0.30 21.63
N GLU A 106 3.32 -0.76 21.79
CA GLU A 106 3.88 -1.93 21.10
C GLU A 106 3.88 -1.80 19.56
N VAL A 107 3.62 -0.60 19.04
CA VAL A 107 3.69 -0.33 17.60
C VAL A 107 5.14 -0.34 17.14
N LYS A 108 5.41 -1.17 16.15
CA LYS A 108 6.71 -1.21 15.47
C LYS A 108 6.86 -0.01 14.54
N VAL A 109 8.07 0.54 14.48
CA VAL A 109 8.41 1.70 13.65
C VAL A 109 9.73 1.46 12.93
N ASP A 110 9.73 1.68 11.62
CA ASP A 110 10.90 1.68 10.76
C ASP A 110 11.21 3.12 10.34
N ILE A 111 12.40 3.63 10.69
CA ILE A 111 12.85 4.98 10.37
C ILE A 111 13.97 4.92 9.31
N SER A 112 13.78 5.63 8.21
CA SER A 112 14.74 5.79 7.12
C SER A 112 15.10 7.26 6.92
N PHE A 113 16.21 7.53 6.23
CA PHE A 113 16.67 8.88 5.97
C PHE A 113 16.71 9.18 4.47
N ASN A 114 16.21 10.37 4.09
CA ASN A 114 16.31 10.93 2.73
C ASN A 114 15.75 10.03 1.60
N VAL A 115 14.77 9.18 1.89
CA VAL A 115 14.08 8.33 0.90
C VAL A 115 12.96 9.12 0.20
N LYS A 116 13.24 9.62 -1.01
CA LYS A 116 12.36 10.58 -1.71
C LYS A 116 11.11 9.97 -2.37
N ASN A 117 11.06 8.65 -2.59
CA ASN A 117 10.01 8.03 -3.42
C ASN A 117 8.71 7.66 -2.66
N GLY A 118 8.71 7.69 -1.32
CA GLY A 118 7.58 7.25 -0.49
C GLY A 118 6.28 8.02 -0.76
N VAL A 119 6.36 9.35 -0.87
CA VAL A 119 5.18 10.22 -1.08
C VAL A 119 4.54 9.97 -2.46
N LYS A 120 5.36 9.88 -3.52
CA LYS A 120 4.88 9.60 -4.88
C LYS A 120 4.22 8.21 -4.96
N ALA A 121 4.79 7.21 -4.28
CA ALA A 121 4.21 5.87 -4.19
C ALA A 121 2.84 5.90 -3.50
N ALA A 122 2.68 6.68 -2.43
CA ALA A 122 1.39 6.83 -1.75
C ALA A 122 0.31 7.44 -2.66
N LEU A 123 0.65 8.45 -3.46
CA LEU A 123 -0.26 9.04 -4.46
C LEU A 123 -0.65 8.03 -5.52
N LEU A 124 0.33 7.31 -6.09
CA LEU A 124 0.09 6.25 -7.06
C LEU A 124 -0.86 5.16 -6.52
N ILE A 125 -0.65 4.75 -5.26
CA ILE A 125 -1.51 3.78 -4.60
C ILE A 125 -2.94 4.33 -4.46
N LYS A 126 -3.10 5.59 -4.06
CA LYS A 126 -4.42 6.25 -3.98
C LYS A 126 -5.14 6.25 -5.33
N ASP A 127 -4.43 6.55 -6.41
CA ASP A 127 -5.00 6.56 -7.76
C ASP A 127 -5.47 5.17 -8.20
N TYR A 128 -4.67 4.12 -7.96
CA TYR A 128 -5.07 2.75 -8.27
C TYR A 128 -6.20 2.23 -7.38
N LYS A 129 -6.26 2.63 -6.09
CA LYS A 129 -7.42 2.32 -5.22
C LYS A 129 -8.70 2.95 -5.76
N LYS A 130 -8.63 4.17 -6.29
CA LYS A 130 -9.77 4.85 -6.92
C LYS A 130 -10.18 4.15 -8.22
N LYS A 131 -9.21 3.76 -9.05
CA LYS A 131 -9.44 3.06 -10.31
C LYS A 131 -10.02 1.66 -10.12
N TYR A 132 -9.55 0.94 -9.09
CA TYR A 132 -9.96 -0.43 -8.79
C TYR A 132 -10.49 -0.53 -7.34
N PRO A 133 -11.80 -0.32 -7.13
CA PRO A 133 -12.40 -0.33 -5.78
C PRO A 133 -12.24 -1.67 -5.02
N VAL A 134 -12.00 -2.77 -5.74
CA VAL A 134 -11.74 -4.09 -5.15
C VAL A 134 -10.29 -4.28 -4.67
N LEU A 135 -9.36 -3.44 -5.12
CA LEU A 135 -7.93 -3.57 -4.83
C LEU A 135 -7.60 -3.51 -3.34
N PRO A 136 -8.15 -2.60 -2.51
CA PRO A 136 -7.91 -2.62 -1.06
C PRO A 136 -8.29 -3.95 -0.40
N LYS A 137 -9.40 -4.55 -0.83
CA LYS A 137 -9.92 -5.81 -0.29
C LYS A 137 -8.99 -6.97 -0.61
N LEU A 138 -8.55 -7.05 -1.87
CA LEU A 138 -7.58 -8.06 -2.29
C LEU A 138 -6.24 -7.88 -1.56
N VAL A 139 -5.72 -6.65 -1.51
CA VAL A 139 -4.41 -6.39 -0.90
C VAL A 139 -4.40 -6.72 0.60
N LEU A 140 -5.43 -6.37 1.37
CA LEU A 140 -5.44 -6.73 2.81
C LEU A 140 -5.51 -8.23 3.03
N VAL A 141 -6.29 -8.96 2.23
CA VAL A 141 -6.35 -10.43 2.27
C VAL A 141 -4.96 -11.03 1.94
N LEU A 142 -4.34 -10.58 0.86
CA LEU A 142 -3.03 -11.06 0.44
C LEU A 142 -1.93 -10.71 1.45
N LYS A 143 -1.97 -9.52 2.04
CA LYS A 143 -1.05 -9.11 3.11
C LYS A 143 -1.16 -10.05 4.30
N GLN A 144 -2.36 -10.29 4.80
CA GLN A 144 -2.55 -11.19 5.93
C GLN A 144 -2.13 -12.63 5.59
N PHE A 145 -2.43 -13.08 4.38
CA PHE A 145 -2.04 -14.40 3.89
C PHE A 145 -0.52 -14.61 3.91
N LEU A 146 0.26 -13.60 3.48
CA LEU A 146 1.72 -13.67 3.51
C LEU A 146 2.28 -13.47 4.91
N LEU A 147 1.70 -12.55 5.69
CA LEU A 147 2.13 -12.24 7.05
C LEU A 147 2.11 -13.47 7.95
N GLN A 148 1.01 -14.22 7.98
CA GLN A 148 0.89 -15.40 8.84
C GLN A 148 1.81 -16.58 8.44
N ARG A 149 2.56 -16.44 7.34
CA ARG A 149 3.51 -17.44 6.82
C ARG A 149 4.95 -16.92 6.83
N ASP A 150 5.18 -15.72 7.39
CA ASP A 150 6.47 -15.03 7.38
C ASP A 150 7.02 -14.79 5.95
N LEU A 151 6.12 -14.62 4.97
CA LEU A 151 6.45 -14.42 3.55
C LEU A 151 6.34 -12.96 3.10
N ASN A 152 6.11 -12.03 4.03
CA ASN A 152 5.93 -10.59 3.77
C ASN A 152 7.21 -9.77 3.94
N GLU A 153 8.31 -10.36 4.43
CA GLU A 153 9.57 -9.66 4.70
C GLU A 153 10.57 -9.84 3.55
N VAL A 154 11.04 -8.73 2.96
CA VAL A 154 12.04 -8.77 1.89
C VAL A 154 13.41 -9.22 2.37
N PHE A 155 13.72 -9.02 3.65
CA PHE A 155 14.99 -9.43 4.24
C PHE A 155 15.17 -10.96 4.23
N THR A 156 14.08 -11.72 4.35
CA THR A 156 14.08 -13.19 4.25
C THR A 156 13.78 -13.68 2.83
N GLY A 157 13.66 -12.78 1.85
CA GLY A 157 13.35 -13.08 0.46
C GLY A 157 11.87 -13.16 0.12
N GLY A 158 10.98 -12.78 1.04
CA GLY A 158 9.54 -12.66 0.83
C GLY A 158 9.15 -11.50 -0.09
N ILE A 159 7.84 -11.21 -0.19
CA ILE A 159 7.30 -10.14 -1.02
C ILE A 159 6.96 -8.92 -0.18
N GLY A 160 7.61 -7.79 -0.47
CA GLY A 160 7.33 -6.52 0.19
C GLY A 160 5.95 -5.96 -0.17
N SER A 161 5.40 -5.11 0.71
CA SER A 161 4.05 -4.53 0.56
C SER A 161 3.83 -3.82 -0.78
N TYR A 162 4.82 -3.07 -1.28
CA TYR A 162 4.70 -2.37 -2.55
C TYR A 162 4.76 -3.32 -3.74
N SER A 163 5.66 -4.32 -3.73
CA SER A 163 5.72 -5.38 -4.76
C SER A 163 4.40 -6.14 -4.83
N LEU A 164 3.82 -6.52 -3.69
CA LEU A 164 2.52 -7.19 -3.62
C LEU A 164 1.39 -6.32 -4.19
N PHE A 165 1.39 -5.02 -3.86
CA PHE A 165 0.43 -4.08 -4.41
C PHE A 165 0.53 -3.99 -5.95
N LEU A 166 1.73 -3.87 -6.49
CA LEU A 166 1.95 -3.82 -7.94
C LEU A 166 1.56 -5.14 -8.63
N MET A 167 1.80 -6.30 -8.00
CA MET A 167 1.28 -7.58 -8.50
C MET A 167 -0.25 -7.59 -8.55
N ALA A 168 -0.92 -7.11 -7.51
CA ALA A 168 -2.38 -7.01 -7.51
C ALA A 168 -2.92 -6.04 -8.58
N VAL A 169 -2.24 -4.91 -8.81
CA VAL A 169 -2.56 -3.98 -9.90
C VAL A 169 -2.36 -4.64 -11.27
N SER A 170 -1.22 -5.31 -11.49
CA SER A 170 -0.92 -6.01 -12.75
C SER A 170 -1.97 -7.08 -13.06
N PHE A 171 -2.39 -7.83 -12.03
CA PHE A 171 -3.47 -8.80 -12.16
C PHE A 171 -4.76 -8.11 -12.63
N LEU A 172 -5.23 -7.05 -11.97
CA LEU A 172 -6.47 -6.37 -12.37
C LEU A 172 -6.37 -5.63 -13.72
N GLN A 173 -5.17 -5.28 -14.14
CA GLN A 173 -4.88 -4.66 -15.43
C GLN A 173 -5.01 -5.67 -16.59
N LEU A 174 -4.43 -6.85 -16.41
CA LEU A 174 -4.26 -7.85 -17.49
C LEU A 174 -5.31 -8.96 -17.44
N HIS A 175 -5.99 -9.13 -16.31
CA HIS A 175 -7.08 -10.07 -16.15
C HIS A 175 -8.40 -9.40 -16.47
N TYR A 176 -8.75 -9.37 -17.77
CA TYR A 176 -9.97 -8.71 -18.22
C TYR A 176 -11.21 -9.40 -17.64
N ARG A 177 -11.93 -8.66 -16.79
CA ARG A 177 -13.34 -8.90 -16.49
C ARG A 177 -14.08 -7.59 -16.71
N GLU A 178 -15.26 -7.67 -17.35
CA GLU A 178 -16.12 -6.50 -17.56
C GLU A 178 -16.43 -5.77 -16.23
N ASP A 179 -16.50 -6.51 -15.13
CA ASP A 179 -16.80 -6.00 -13.79
C ASP A 179 -15.56 -5.69 -12.94
N ALA A 180 -14.32 -5.84 -13.41
CA ALA A 180 -13.12 -5.66 -12.57
C ALA A 180 -12.98 -4.25 -11.97
N CYS A 181 -13.50 -3.22 -12.66
CA CYS A 181 -13.55 -1.84 -12.17
C CYS A 181 -14.84 -1.53 -11.39
N SER A 182 -15.78 -2.47 -11.32
CA SER A 182 -17.04 -2.32 -10.60
C SER A 182 -16.83 -2.50 -9.10
N PRO A 183 -17.44 -1.66 -8.25
CA PRO A 183 -17.51 -1.89 -6.81
C PRO A 183 -18.17 -3.23 -6.42
N ASN A 184 -19.00 -3.77 -7.32
CA ASN A 184 -19.77 -4.99 -7.13
C ASN A 184 -19.08 -6.25 -7.68
N ALA A 185 -17.82 -6.14 -8.17
CA ALA A 185 -17.11 -7.29 -8.71
C ALA A 185 -17.00 -8.42 -7.68
N ASN A 186 -17.01 -9.66 -8.16
CA ASN A 186 -16.87 -10.81 -7.28
C ASN A 186 -15.42 -10.96 -6.81
N VAL A 187 -15.10 -10.34 -5.68
CA VAL A 187 -13.77 -10.36 -5.06
C VAL A 187 -13.30 -11.79 -4.73
N GLY A 188 -14.23 -12.73 -4.48
CA GLY A 188 -13.89 -14.13 -4.24
C GLY A 188 -13.29 -14.81 -5.47
N VAL A 189 -13.87 -14.57 -6.64
CA VAL A 189 -13.35 -15.11 -7.90
C VAL A 189 -12.02 -14.45 -8.24
N LEU A 190 -11.91 -13.12 -8.11
CA LEU A 190 -10.65 -12.40 -8.31
C LEU A 190 -9.52 -12.90 -7.40
N LEU A 191 -9.82 -13.23 -6.15
CA LEU A 191 -8.85 -13.77 -5.21
C LEU A 191 -8.36 -15.16 -5.65
N ILE A 192 -9.27 -16.05 -6.06
CA ILE A 192 -8.93 -17.39 -6.55
C ILE A 192 -8.08 -17.29 -7.82
N GLU A 193 -8.49 -16.46 -8.77
CA GLU A 193 -7.78 -16.25 -10.05
C GLU A 193 -6.40 -15.60 -9.83
N PHE A 194 -6.26 -14.69 -8.86
CA PHE A 194 -4.96 -14.14 -8.46
C PHE A 194 -4.01 -15.25 -7.99
N PHE A 195 -4.50 -16.12 -7.08
CA PHE A 195 -3.71 -17.24 -6.58
C PHE A 195 -3.42 -18.26 -7.69
N GLU A 196 -4.33 -18.48 -8.62
CA GLU A 196 -4.10 -19.35 -9.77
C GLU A 196 -2.99 -18.79 -10.66
N LEU A 197 -3.09 -17.52 -11.05
CA LEU A 197 -2.12 -16.87 -11.90
C LEU A 197 -0.72 -16.91 -11.27
N TYR A 198 -0.56 -16.36 -10.07
CA TYR A 198 0.76 -16.26 -9.44
C TYR A 198 1.24 -17.56 -8.78
N GLY A 199 0.33 -18.51 -8.50
CA GLY A 199 0.69 -19.83 -7.98
C GLY A 199 1.08 -20.84 -9.07
N ARG A 200 0.44 -20.78 -10.24
CA ARG A 200 0.55 -21.82 -11.29
C ARG A 200 1.08 -21.33 -12.62
N HIS A 201 0.55 -20.21 -13.12
CA HIS A 201 0.71 -19.84 -14.52
C HIS A 201 1.82 -18.82 -14.78
N PHE A 202 2.09 -17.92 -13.83
CA PHE A 202 3.08 -16.86 -13.98
C PHE A 202 4.49 -17.43 -14.05
N ASN A 203 5.20 -17.14 -15.15
CA ASN A 203 6.56 -17.63 -15.37
C ASN A 203 7.60 -16.70 -14.72
N TYR A 204 7.86 -16.93 -13.43
CA TYR A 204 8.87 -16.18 -12.67
C TYR A 204 10.28 -16.22 -13.29
N LEU A 205 10.62 -17.19 -14.14
CA LEU A 205 11.96 -17.25 -14.74
C LEU A 205 12.11 -16.32 -15.95
N LYS A 206 11.04 -16.12 -16.73
CA LYS A 206 11.11 -15.42 -18.03
C LYS A 206 10.32 -14.12 -18.08
N THR A 207 9.35 -13.94 -17.19
CA THR A 207 8.37 -12.85 -17.28
C THR A 207 8.60 -11.78 -16.21
N GLY A 208 8.65 -10.53 -16.64
CA GLY A 208 8.62 -9.33 -15.80
C GLY A 208 7.26 -8.64 -15.85
N ILE A 209 6.95 -7.85 -14.82
CA ILE A 209 5.72 -7.08 -14.70
C ILE A 209 5.99 -5.61 -15.00
N ARG A 210 5.22 -5.01 -15.90
CA ARG A 210 5.17 -3.56 -16.14
C ARG A 210 3.76 -3.05 -15.88
N ILE A 211 3.64 -1.95 -15.16
CA ILE A 211 2.37 -1.38 -14.69
C ILE A 211 1.90 -0.19 -15.54
N LYS A 212 2.82 0.45 -16.27
CA LYS A 212 2.51 1.62 -17.12
C LYS A 212 1.58 1.25 -18.28
N ASP A 213 0.88 2.27 -18.79
CA ASP A 213 0.05 2.20 -20.01
C ASP A 213 -1.02 1.10 -20.00
N GLY A 214 -1.58 0.81 -18.83
CA GLY A 214 -2.59 -0.23 -18.66
C GLY A 214 -2.04 -1.61 -18.33
N GLY A 215 -0.72 -1.74 -18.18
CA GLY A 215 -0.05 -2.97 -17.75
C GLY A 215 0.38 -3.84 -18.92
N SER A 216 1.49 -4.55 -18.76
CA SER A 216 1.98 -5.55 -19.73
C SER A 216 2.94 -6.54 -19.06
N TYR A 217 3.08 -7.72 -19.66
CA TYR A 217 4.14 -8.66 -19.33
C TYR A 217 5.30 -8.49 -20.32
N VAL A 218 6.52 -8.46 -19.80
CA VAL A 218 7.74 -8.27 -20.59
C VAL A 218 8.68 -9.45 -20.45
N ALA A 219 9.42 -9.77 -21.51
CA ALA A 219 10.46 -10.79 -21.42
C ALA A 219 11.68 -10.23 -20.66
N LYS A 220 12.15 -10.95 -19.64
CA LYS A 220 13.32 -10.54 -18.85
C LYS A 220 14.58 -10.40 -19.71
N ASP A 221 14.72 -11.22 -20.74
CA ASP A 221 15.85 -11.17 -21.68
C ASP A 221 15.86 -9.86 -22.50
N GLU A 222 14.70 -9.24 -22.74
CA GLU A 222 14.61 -7.94 -23.43
C GLU A 222 15.00 -6.80 -22.50
N VAL A 223 14.51 -6.84 -21.25
CA VAL A 223 14.86 -5.85 -20.22
C VAL A 223 16.36 -5.87 -19.92
N GLN A 224 16.96 -7.06 -19.87
CA GLN A 224 18.39 -7.23 -19.67
C GLN A 224 19.24 -6.66 -20.81
N LYS A 225 18.74 -6.65 -22.05
CA LYS A 225 19.48 -6.00 -23.16
C LYS A 225 19.44 -4.47 -23.06
N SER A 226 18.42 -3.92 -22.43
CA SER A 226 18.25 -2.47 -22.23
C SER A 226 18.90 -1.93 -20.96
N THR A 227 19.32 -2.80 -20.04
CA THR A 227 19.89 -2.43 -18.74
C THR A 227 21.16 -3.23 -18.48
N ASP A 228 22.24 -2.63 -17.98
CA ASP A 228 23.51 -3.34 -17.65
C ASP A 228 23.38 -4.35 -16.48
N LEU A 229 22.17 -4.87 -16.21
CA LEU A 229 21.86 -5.83 -15.15
C LEU A 229 22.41 -7.22 -15.52
N TYR A 230 23.36 -7.71 -14.71
CA TYR A 230 24.04 -8.99 -14.98
C TYR A 230 23.16 -10.24 -14.79
N ARG A 231 21.98 -10.12 -14.17
CA ARG A 231 20.98 -11.19 -14.07
C ARG A 231 19.61 -10.62 -13.64
N PRO A 232 18.50 -10.92 -14.34
CA PRO A 232 17.19 -10.52 -13.87
C PRO A 232 16.84 -11.24 -12.56
N SER A 233 16.24 -10.50 -11.62
CA SER A 233 15.77 -11.02 -10.33
C SER A 233 14.73 -12.13 -10.50
N MET A 234 14.45 -12.90 -9.44
CA MET A 234 13.42 -13.95 -9.49
C MET A 234 12.02 -13.36 -9.71
N LEU A 235 11.71 -12.24 -9.05
CA LEU A 235 10.51 -11.44 -9.30
C LEU A 235 10.94 -10.09 -9.86
N PHE A 236 10.65 -9.83 -11.14
CA PHE A 236 10.94 -8.54 -11.75
C PHE A 236 9.67 -7.71 -11.87
N ILE A 237 9.67 -6.53 -11.26
CA ILE A 237 8.58 -5.55 -11.37
C ILE A 237 9.19 -4.19 -11.65
N GLU A 238 8.91 -3.63 -12.82
CA GLU A 238 9.34 -2.28 -13.19
C GLU A 238 8.65 -1.27 -12.26
N ASP A 239 9.43 -0.43 -11.57
CA ASP A 239 8.88 0.62 -10.74
C ASP A 239 8.22 1.70 -11.62
N PRO A 240 6.91 1.93 -11.53
CA PRO A 240 6.23 2.95 -12.32
C PRO A 240 6.77 4.37 -12.06
N LEU A 241 7.43 4.60 -10.91
CA LEU A 241 8.02 5.89 -10.53
C LEU A 241 9.51 6.00 -10.86
N ALA A 242 10.19 4.89 -11.13
CA ALA A 242 11.63 4.83 -11.41
C ALA A 242 11.94 3.62 -12.32
N PRO A 243 11.82 3.75 -13.66
CA PRO A 243 11.83 2.59 -14.58
C PRO A 243 13.08 1.70 -14.52
N ASP A 244 14.23 2.25 -14.11
CA ASP A 244 15.48 1.49 -13.94
C ASP A 244 15.54 0.70 -12.62
N ASN A 245 14.54 0.89 -11.75
CA ASN A 245 14.41 0.22 -10.47
C ASN A 245 13.51 -1.01 -10.59
N ASP A 246 14.04 -2.15 -10.11
CA ASP A 246 13.29 -3.38 -9.98
C ASP A 246 12.80 -3.53 -8.54
N VAL A 247 11.50 -3.35 -8.34
CA VAL A 247 10.85 -3.39 -7.02
C VAL A 247 10.85 -4.83 -6.44
N GLY A 248 10.94 -5.85 -7.30
CA GLY A 248 10.96 -7.25 -6.87
C GLY A 248 12.36 -7.82 -6.60
N ARG A 249 13.42 -7.01 -6.77
CA ARG A 249 14.83 -7.46 -6.69
C ARG A 249 15.16 -8.22 -5.41
N SER A 250 14.65 -7.76 -4.26
CA SER A 250 14.91 -8.35 -2.95
C SER A 250 14.04 -9.58 -2.65
N SER A 251 13.04 -9.89 -3.48
CA SER A 251 12.18 -11.07 -3.32
C SER A 251 12.81 -12.34 -3.91
N TYR A 252 14.03 -12.67 -3.48
CA TYR A 252 14.78 -13.83 -3.99
C TYR A 252 14.15 -15.18 -3.59
N GLY A 253 13.32 -15.20 -2.54
CA GLY A 253 12.56 -16.35 -2.06
C GLY A 253 11.17 -16.51 -2.68
N VAL A 254 10.82 -15.75 -3.73
CA VAL A 254 9.47 -15.71 -4.32
C VAL A 254 8.90 -17.07 -4.73
N LEU A 255 9.74 -18.09 -4.99
CA LEU A 255 9.24 -19.44 -5.29
C LEU A 255 8.54 -20.12 -4.11
N GLN A 256 8.90 -19.78 -2.87
CA GLN A 256 8.15 -20.22 -1.68
C GLN A 256 6.78 -19.53 -1.65
N VAL A 257 6.73 -18.27 -2.06
CA VAL A 257 5.47 -17.52 -2.18
C VAL A 257 4.58 -18.09 -3.28
N LYS A 258 5.16 -18.48 -4.43
CA LYS A 258 4.46 -19.22 -5.49
C LYS A 258 3.83 -20.50 -4.95
N GLN A 259 4.56 -21.29 -4.16
CA GLN A 259 4.02 -22.52 -3.55
C GLN A 259 2.87 -22.21 -2.58
N ALA A 260 2.99 -21.17 -1.76
CA ALA A 260 1.91 -20.73 -0.89
C ALA A 260 0.67 -20.29 -1.68
N PHE A 261 0.84 -19.54 -2.77
CA PHE A 261 -0.25 -19.16 -3.65
C PHE A 261 -0.93 -20.35 -4.33
N ASP A 262 -0.17 -21.35 -4.82
CA ASP A 262 -0.74 -22.59 -5.36
C ASP A 262 -1.56 -23.35 -4.30
N TYR A 263 -1.03 -23.46 -3.08
CA TYR A 263 -1.78 -24.02 -1.96
C TYR A 263 -3.11 -23.30 -1.72
N ALA A 264 -3.09 -21.96 -1.68
CA ALA A 264 -4.30 -21.16 -1.47
C ALA A 264 -5.33 -21.37 -2.59
N TYR A 265 -4.87 -21.42 -3.84
CA TYR A 265 -5.72 -21.75 -4.99
C TYR A 265 -6.39 -23.11 -4.82
N ILE A 266 -5.63 -24.17 -4.51
CA ILE A 266 -6.16 -25.53 -4.32
C ILE A 266 -7.23 -25.53 -3.22
N VAL A 267 -6.92 -24.94 -2.06
CA VAL A 267 -7.81 -24.93 -0.90
C VAL A 267 -9.10 -24.18 -1.19
N LEU A 268 -9.01 -22.97 -1.79
CA LEU A 268 -10.19 -22.18 -2.10
C LEU A 268 -11.02 -22.80 -3.22
N ASN A 269 -10.40 -23.29 -4.29
CA ASN A 269 -11.10 -23.93 -5.41
C ASN A 269 -11.85 -25.19 -4.95
N HIS A 270 -11.22 -25.98 -4.07
CA HIS A 270 -11.89 -27.11 -3.43
C HIS A 270 -13.06 -26.64 -2.55
N ALA A 271 -12.87 -25.58 -1.77
CA ALA A 271 -13.89 -25.06 -0.86
C ALA A 271 -15.16 -24.57 -1.55
N VAL A 272 -15.05 -24.07 -2.78
CA VAL A 272 -16.19 -23.55 -3.56
C VAL A 272 -16.76 -24.59 -4.55
N SER A 273 -16.16 -25.77 -4.65
CA SER A 273 -16.61 -26.84 -5.54
C SER A 273 -17.96 -27.42 -5.09
N PRO A 274 -18.88 -27.80 -6.01
CA PRO A 274 -20.14 -28.48 -5.66
C PRO A 274 -19.96 -29.77 -4.85
N ILE A 275 -18.78 -30.39 -4.93
CA ILE A 275 -18.44 -31.64 -4.24
C ILE A 275 -17.89 -31.37 -2.83
N ALA A 276 -17.60 -30.11 -2.47
CA ALA A 276 -17.07 -29.75 -1.15
C ALA A 276 -17.91 -30.29 0.02
N LYS A 277 -19.24 -30.41 -0.15
CA LYS A 277 -20.18 -30.97 0.83
C LYS A 277 -19.94 -32.44 1.19
N TYR A 278 -19.16 -33.17 0.39
CA TYR A 278 -18.85 -34.59 0.61
C TYR A 278 -17.49 -34.82 1.28
N TYR A 279 -16.71 -33.76 1.51
CA TYR A 279 -15.45 -33.84 2.23
C TYR A 279 -15.67 -33.49 3.71
N PRO A 280 -14.86 -34.04 4.64
CA PRO A 280 -14.87 -33.65 6.04
C PRO A 280 -14.34 -32.21 6.17
N ASN A 281 -15.16 -31.24 5.80
CA ASN A 281 -14.91 -29.83 6.03
C ASN A 281 -15.33 -29.52 7.45
N ASN A 282 -14.49 -28.79 8.17
CA ASN A 282 -14.88 -28.24 9.46
C ASN A 282 -15.95 -27.17 9.22
N GLU A 283 -17.22 -27.47 9.55
CA GLU A 283 -18.35 -26.53 9.36
C GLU A 283 -18.20 -25.23 10.16
N SER A 284 -17.33 -25.22 11.18
CA SER A 284 -17.01 -24.01 11.94
C SER A 284 -16.04 -23.05 11.23
N GLU A 285 -15.34 -23.50 10.17
CA GLU A 285 -14.38 -22.66 9.44
C GLU A 285 -15.00 -22.04 8.18
N SER A 286 -14.95 -20.71 8.12
CA SER A 286 -15.27 -19.97 6.90
C SER A 286 -14.30 -20.32 5.75
N ILE A 287 -14.75 -20.21 4.50
CA ILE A 287 -13.93 -20.47 3.29
C ILE A 287 -12.57 -19.74 3.33
N LEU A 288 -12.58 -18.45 3.68
CA LEU A 288 -11.39 -17.61 3.82
C LEU A 288 -10.55 -18.02 5.03
N GLY A 289 -11.22 -18.45 6.11
CA GLY A 289 -10.62 -19.01 7.32
C GLY A 289 -9.70 -20.21 7.09
N ARG A 290 -9.87 -20.91 5.95
CA ARG A 290 -9.03 -22.04 5.55
C ARG A 290 -7.63 -21.62 5.09
N ILE A 291 -7.47 -20.39 4.60
CA ILE A 291 -6.19 -19.88 4.12
C ILE A 291 -5.64 -18.74 4.97
N ILE A 292 -6.50 -18.05 5.73
CA ILE A 292 -6.17 -16.90 6.56
C ILE A 292 -6.72 -17.07 7.97
N ARG A 293 -5.92 -16.73 8.97
CA ARG A 293 -6.34 -16.63 10.37
C ARG A 293 -5.95 -15.28 10.94
N VAL A 294 -6.81 -14.76 11.81
CA VAL A 294 -6.53 -13.60 12.67
C VAL A 294 -6.42 -14.15 14.07
N THR A 295 -5.33 -13.85 14.77
CA THR A 295 -5.10 -14.40 16.10
C THR A 295 -5.91 -13.66 17.16
N GLN A 296 -6.10 -14.31 18.30
CA GLN A 296 -6.78 -13.71 19.43
C GLN A 296 -6.01 -12.50 19.96
N GLU A 297 -4.66 -12.51 19.91
CA GLU A 297 -3.86 -11.37 20.35
C GLU A 297 -4.16 -10.11 19.52
N VAL A 298 -4.42 -10.25 18.21
CA VAL A 298 -4.80 -9.11 17.36
C VAL A 298 -6.15 -8.52 17.76
N ALA A 299 -7.11 -9.38 18.13
CA ALA A 299 -8.42 -8.94 18.60
C ALA A 299 -8.30 -8.20 19.94
N GLU A 300 -7.58 -8.79 20.89
CA GLU A 300 -7.33 -8.21 22.21
C GLU A 300 -6.60 -6.86 22.13
N TYR A 301 -5.60 -6.77 21.25
CA TYR A 301 -4.86 -5.53 21.00
C TYR A 301 -5.77 -4.42 20.45
N ARG A 302 -6.66 -4.75 19.50
CA ARG A 302 -7.65 -3.79 18.96
C ARG A 302 -8.66 -3.35 20.00
N ASP A 303 -9.12 -4.27 20.85
CA ASP A 303 -10.06 -3.96 21.94
C ASP A 303 -9.38 -3.07 22.99
N TRP A 304 -8.11 -3.32 23.30
CA TRP A 304 -7.29 -2.47 24.15
C TRP A 304 -7.14 -1.05 23.58
N ILE A 305 -6.85 -0.90 22.27
CA ILE A 305 -6.81 0.41 21.62
C ILE A 305 -8.18 1.10 21.72
N THR A 306 -9.25 0.38 21.43
CA THR A 306 -10.62 0.92 21.47
C THR A 306 -10.97 1.44 22.86
N LYS A 307 -10.53 0.75 23.92
CA LYS A 307 -10.76 1.19 25.31
C LYS A 307 -10.04 2.50 25.66
N LEU A 308 -8.84 2.72 25.11
CA LEU A 308 -7.99 3.86 25.47
C LEU A 308 -8.15 5.07 24.53
N TRP A 309 -8.33 4.84 23.23
CA TRP A 309 -8.43 5.87 22.19
C TRP A 309 -9.80 5.96 21.52
N GLY A 310 -10.74 5.07 21.87
CA GLY A 310 -12.13 5.14 21.40
C GLY A 310 -12.86 6.39 21.87
N PRO A 311 -14.02 6.69 21.29
CA PRO A 311 -14.85 7.80 21.73
C PRO A 311 -15.23 7.62 23.21
N GLN A 312 -14.80 8.53 24.08
CA GLN A 312 -15.24 8.53 25.46
C GLN A 312 -16.76 8.68 25.48
N SER A 313 -17.46 7.69 26.03
CA SER A 313 -18.85 7.85 26.38
C SER A 313 -18.94 9.00 27.38
N GLN A 314 -19.51 10.12 26.94
CA GLN A 314 -20.02 11.18 27.81
C GLN A 314 -21.11 10.57 28.69
N ASN A 315 -20.73 9.85 29.75
CA ASN A 315 -21.58 9.37 30.85
C ASN A 315 -20.71 8.59 31.85
N GLU A 316 -19.87 9.28 32.62
CA GLU A 316 -19.62 8.91 34.02
C GLU A 316 -19.45 10.19 34.86
N PRO A 317 -20.02 10.25 36.08
CA PRO A 317 -19.97 11.43 36.91
C PRO A 317 -18.58 11.62 37.51
N ALA A 318 -18.13 12.88 37.51
CA ALA A 318 -16.88 13.31 38.10
C ALA A 318 -16.70 12.77 39.53
N LEU A 319 -15.71 11.89 39.71
CA LEU A 319 -15.11 11.65 41.02
C LEU A 319 -14.05 12.73 41.25
N ASN A 320 -14.42 13.63 42.15
CA ASN A 320 -13.62 14.71 42.71
C ASN A 320 -12.22 14.25 43.17
N GLY A 321 -11.20 15.09 42.94
CA GLY A 321 -9.98 15.02 43.74
C GLY A 321 -8.71 15.64 43.14
N ASN A 322 -8.70 16.97 43.02
CA ASN A 322 -7.55 17.88 43.18
C ASN A 322 -6.51 18.06 42.04
N ASP A 323 -6.64 19.22 41.40
CA ASP A 323 -5.62 20.18 40.91
C ASP A 323 -4.42 19.70 40.09
N VAL A 324 -4.35 20.12 38.81
CA VAL A 324 -3.52 21.27 38.37
C VAL A 324 -4.13 21.91 37.12
N THR A 325 -4.40 23.21 37.21
CA THR A 325 -4.93 24.10 36.17
C THR A 325 -3.95 24.29 35.01
N LEU A 326 -4.36 24.01 33.77
CA LEU A 326 -3.75 24.60 32.56
C LEU A 326 -4.84 25.26 31.71
N LEU A 327 -4.93 26.58 31.87
CA LEU A 327 -5.72 27.47 31.02
C LEU A 327 -5.10 27.51 29.61
N VAL A 328 -5.77 26.93 28.63
CA VAL A 328 -5.65 27.34 27.23
C VAL A 328 -7.05 27.43 26.64
N LYS A 329 -7.51 28.66 26.37
CA LYS A 329 -8.72 28.93 25.59
C LYS A 329 -8.45 28.56 24.12
N PRO A 330 -9.38 27.90 23.41
CA PRO A 330 -9.28 27.78 21.95
C PRO A 330 -9.59 29.15 21.32
N GLN A 331 -8.63 29.73 20.61
CA GLN A 331 -8.92 30.83 19.68
C GLN A 331 -9.51 30.23 18.40
N GLN A 332 -10.65 30.80 18.01
CA GLN A 332 -11.39 30.52 16.78
C GLN A 332 -10.53 30.88 15.56
N LEU A 333 -10.55 30.00 14.56
CA LEU A 333 -10.07 30.28 13.22
C LEU A 333 -11.11 31.16 12.53
N ASP A 334 -10.78 32.42 12.32
CA ASP A 334 -11.58 33.36 11.53
C ASP A 334 -11.46 33.05 10.03
N GLU A 335 -12.62 32.91 9.40
CA GLU A 335 -12.81 32.94 7.95
C GLU A 335 -12.50 34.34 7.41
N CYS A 336 -11.54 34.46 6.49
CA CYS A 336 -11.37 35.69 5.72
C CYS A 336 -11.95 35.52 4.31
N ASN A 337 -13.13 36.13 4.13
CA ASN A 337 -13.73 36.50 2.86
C ASN A 337 -12.83 37.45 2.07
N ASN A 338 -12.55 37.12 0.80
CA ASN A 338 -12.04 38.07 -0.18
C ASN A 338 -13.20 38.55 -1.06
N ASN A 339 -13.74 39.73 -0.73
CA ASN A 339 -14.44 40.60 -1.67
C ASN A 339 -13.78 41.98 -1.58
N LEU A 340 -13.04 42.35 -2.62
CA LEU A 340 -12.60 43.73 -2.84
C LEU A 340 -13.25 44.24 -4.12
N THR A 341 -13.94 45.35 -3.92
CA THR A 341 -14.72 46.18 -4.82
C THR A 341 -13.88 46.83 -5.93
N GLU A 342 -14.45 46.84 -7.13
CA GLU A 342 -14.10 47.74 -8.22
C GLU A 342 -14.57 49.18 -7.93
N GLU A 343 -13.72 50.16 -8.20
CA GLU A 343 -14.13 51.50 -8.66
C GLU A 343 -13.00 52.10 -9.51
N VAL A 344 -13.11 52.00 -10.84
CA VAL A 344 -12.55 53.03 -11.75
C VAL A 344 -13.50 53.18 -12.94
N THR A 345 -14.06 54.38 -13.05
CA THR A 345 -14.84 54.88 -14.18
C THR A 345 -13.92 55.29 -15.34
N ALA A 346 -14.20 54.82 -16.55
CA ALA A 346 -14.09 55.60 -17.79
C ALA A 346 -14.63 54.82 -19.00
N SER A 347 -15.40 55.54 -19.79
CA SER A 347 -16.31 55.12 -20.85
C SER A 347 -15.67 54.89 -22.22
N HIS A 348 -16.38 54.11 -23.04
CA HIS A 348 -16.49 54.13 -24.51
C HIS A 348 -15.39 53.46 -25.36
N SER A 349 -15.75 52.34 -25.99
CA SER A 349 -16.07 52.30 -27.44
C SER A 349 -16.55 50.92 -27.89
N LYS A 350 -17.51 50.93 -28.81
CA LYS A 350 -18.16 49.79 -29.48
C LYS A 350 -17.27 49.28 -30.61
N THR A 351 -17.29 47.96 -30.87
CA THR A 351 -17.40 47.27 -32.20
C THR A 351 -17.14 45.77 -31.98
N SER A 352 -18.14 44.88 -31.99
CA SER A 352 -18.70 44.15 -33.15
C SER A 352 -17.74 43.19 -33.86
N SER A 353 -18.00 41.89 -33.76
CA SER A 353 -17.68 40.92 -34.82
C SER A 353 -18.61 39.70 -34.75
N ASN A 354 -19.38 39.57 -35.83
CA ASN A 354 -20.23 38.44 -36.18
C ASN A 354 -19.39 37.38 -36.93
N SER A 355 -19.70 36.12 -36.64
CA SER A 355 -19.80 34.95 -37.53
C SER A 355 -19.09 34.89 -38.90
N SER A 356 -18.36 33.79 -39.14
CA SER A 356 -18.57 32.76 -40.20
C SER A 356 -17.31 31.86 -40.28
N LEU A 357 -17.34 30.53 -40.10
CA LEU A 357 -17.87 29.40 -40.92
C LEU A 357 -17.06 29.07 -42.20
N VAL A 358 -16.88 27.74 -42.39
CA VAL A 358 -16.45 26.98 -43.61
C VAL A 358 -14.92 26.87 -43.80
N SER A 359 -14.26 25.73 -44.11
CA SER A 359 -14.63 24.48 -44.81
C SER A 359 -13.70 23.29 -44.48
N SER A 360 -14.28 22.12 -44.65
CA SER A 360 -13.77 20.77 -44.90
C SER A 360 -12.72 20.59 -46.01
N SER A 361 -11.93 19.51 -45.91
CA SER A 361 -11.58 18.66 -47.05
C SER A 361 -11.20 17.23 -46.61
N SER A 362 -11.77 16.25 -47.30
CA SER A 362 -11.61 14.79 -47.18
C SER A 362 -11.14 14.21 -48.51
N SER A 363 -10.35 13.13 -48.48
CA SER A 363 -10.11 12.11 -49.54
C SER A 363 -8.84 11.31 -49.17
N THR A 364 -8.62 10.00 -49.36
CA THR A 364 -9.34 8.84 -49.95
C THR A 364 -8.46 7.59 -49.76
N VAL A 365 -9.05 6.48 -49.32
CA VAL A 365 -9.04 5.10 -49.87
C VAL A 365 -7.73 4.43 -50.38
N SER A 366 -7.44 3.23 -49.86
CA SER A 366 -7.06 2.04 -50.66
C SER A 366 -7.25 0.73 -49.89
N SER A 367 -8.04 -0.17 -50.46
CA SER A 367 -8.31 -1.56 -50.05
C SER A 367 -7.39 -2.54 -50.77
N SER A 368 -7.03 -3.67 -50.14
CA SER A 368 -6.68 -4.92 -50.82
C SER A 368 -6.98 -6.11 -49.91
N SER A 369 -7.59 -7.13 -50.50
CA SER A 369 -8.04 -8.39 -49.92
C SER A 369 -7.41 -9.53 -50.71
N ASP A 370 -6.87 -10.57 -50.05
CA ASP A 370 -6.59 -11.87 -50.67
C ASP A 370 -6.71 -13.05 -49.66
N VAL A 371 -7.82 -13.76 -49.83
CA VAL A 371 -8.09 -15.22 -49.92
C VAL A 371 -6.99 -16.27 -49.58
N VAL A 372 -7.31 -17.12 -48.58
CA VAL A 372 -7.19 -18.60 -48.44
C VAL A 372 -5.83 -19.31 -48.54
N SER A 373 -5.49 -20.11 -47.51
CA SER A 373 -5.10 -21.54 -47.65
C SER A 373 -5.14 -22.31 -46.32
N PHE A 374 -5.91 -23.40 -46.32
CA PHE A 374 -5.91 -24.51 -45.38
C PHE A 374 -4.61 -25.32 -45.52
N VAL A 375 -3.96 -25.72 -44.41
CA VAL A 375 -3.21 -26.98 -44.34
C VAL A 375 -3.40 -27.61 -42.96
N THR A 376 -4.14 -28.72 -42.96
CA THR A 376 -4.14 -29.78 -41.95
C THR A 376 -2.86 -30.59 -42.12
N LEU A 377 -2.15 -30.95 -41.04
CA LEU A 377 -1.31 -32.15 -41.01
C LEU A 377 -1.11 -32.63 -39.56
N LYS A 378 -1.75 -33.77 -39.29
CA LYS A 378 -1.44 -34.90 -38.39
C LYS A 378 -1.08 -34.67 -36.92
#